data_AF-A0A7S1T917-F1
#
_entry.id   AF-A0A7S1T917-F1
#
_cell.length_a   1.000
_cell.length_b   1.000
_cell.length_c   1.000
_cell.angle_alpha   90.00
_cell.angle_beta   90.00
_cell.angle_gamma   90.00
#
_symmetry.space_group_name_H-M   'P 1'
#
loop_
_entity.id
_entity.type
_entity.pdbx_description
1 polymer ?
#
loop_
_entity_poly.entity_id
_entity_poly.type
_entity_poly.pdbx_seq_one_letter_code
_entity_poly.pdbx_strand_id
1 'polypeptide(L)'
;AMEDDEGTTLVELFKTVPVKGTDPEYRQSQRVEIVSGQATTVVLTILSLGIVDSPIYQRTIPISELLLKGTVEELAGELVAEEGHHHVGALPSISFKVTYQPLDYDVASGWPMEVPNTYFPLRTGCSVRIYQDAHQEPDTIPKVLLGSGEPYRVCSCWGDTLAALEVAE
;
A
#
# COMPACT_ATOMS: atom_id res chain seq x y z
N ALA A 1 20.17 -1.54 -28.60
CA ALA A 1 20.62 -1.83 -27.24
C ALA A 1 19.52 -1.32 -26.33
N MET A 2 18.73 -2.23 -25.75
CA MET A 2 17.88 -1.89 -24.62
C MET A 2 18.84 -1.76 -23.44
N GLU A 3 18.98 -0.56 -22.91
CA GLU A 3 19.54 -0.39 -21.58
C GLU A 3 18.45 -0.83 -20.61
N ASP A 4 18.68 -1.97 -19.97
CA ASP A 4 17.92 -2.41 -18.82
C ASP A 4 18.09 -1.34 -17.72
N ASP A 5 17.02 -0.60 -17.43
CA ASP A 5 16.96 0.44 -16.40
C ASP A 5 16.94 -0.23 -15.01
N GLU A 6 18.09 -0.77 -14.60
CA GLU A 6 18.35 -1.33 -13.27
C GLU A 6 18.27 -0.21 -12.22
N GLY A 7 17.06 0.13 -11.78
CA GLY A 7 16.89 1.06 -10.65
C GLY A 7 15.48 1.59 -10.43
N THR A 8 14.60 1.51 -11.42
CA THR A 8 13.25 2.06 -11.31
C THR A 8 12.35 1.13 -10.49
N THR A 9 12.20 1.43 -9.19
CA THR A 9 11.11 0.85 -8.38
C THR A 9 9.80 1.47 -8.85
N LEU A 10 9.15 0.80 -9.79
CA LEU A 10 7.85 1.16 -10.31
C LEU A 10 6.78 0.74 -9.30
N VAL A 11 6.13 1.70 -8.65
CA VAL A 11 4.93 1.44 -7.85
C VAL A 11 3.72 1.85 -8.68
N GLU A 12 3.10 0.87 -9.33
CA GLU A 12 1.89 1.10 -10.10
C GLU A 12 0.65 0.86 -9.26
N LEU A 13 -0.27 1.82 -9.32
CA LEU A 13 -1.58 1.70 -8.71
C LEU A 13 -2.63 1.87 -9.78
N PHE A 14 -3.29 0.78 -10.14
CA PHE A 14 -4.37 0.80 -11.11
C PHE A 14 -5.71 0.88 -10.42
N LYS A 15 -6.55 1.80 -10.89
CA LYS A 15 -7.95 1.81 -10.54
C LYS A 15 -8.80 2.08 -11.75
N THR A 16 -9.62 1.08 -12.09
CA THR A 16 -10.65 1.22 -13.10
C THR A 16 -11.89 1.84 -12.49
N VAL A 17 -12.40 2.89 -13.11
CA VAL A 17 -13.66 3.50 -12.69
C VAL A 17 -14.56 3.62 -13.92
N PRO A 18 -15.86 3.27 -13.82
CA PRO A 18 -16.77 3.43 -14.94
C PRO A 18 -16.89 4.91 -15.30
N VAL A 19 -16.65 5.23 -16.57
CA VAL A 19 -16.80 6.58 -17.10
C VAL A 19 -18.28 6.94 -17.17
N LYS A 20 -18.66 8.08 -16.57
CA LYS A 20 -19.99 8.67 -16.70
C LYS A 20 -19.87 10.02 -17.42
N GLY A 21 -20.03 10.01 -18.73
CA GLY A 21 -19.97 11.23 -19.56
C GLY A 21 -18.53 11.68 -19.86
N THR A 22 -18.40 12.91 -20.36
CA THR A 22 -17.12 13.48 -20.84
C THR A 22 -16.29 14.16 -19.76
N ASP A 23 -16.89 14.41 -18.58
CA ASP A 23 -16.24 15.04 -17.44
C ASP A 23 -16.50 14.21 -16.16
N PRO A 24 -15.81 13.06 -16.01
CA PRO A 24 -16.07 12.14 -14.92
C PRO A 24 -15.45 12.63 -13.61
N GLU A 25 -16.27 12.78 -12.57
CA GLU A 25 -15.80 13.06 -11.21
C GLU A 25 -15.65 11.77 -10.40
N TYR A 26 -14.43 11.48 -9.93
CA TYR A 26 -14.17 10.28 -9.13
C TYR A 26 -14.08 10.56 -7.62
N ARG A 27 -13.56 11.74 -7.21
CA ARG A 27 -13.38 12.15 -5.80
C ARG A 27 -12.80 11.04 -4.92
N GLN A 28 -11.68 10.46 -5.35
CA GLN A 28 -11.04 9.34 -4.68
C GLN A 28 -9.67 9.75 -4.14
N SER A 29 -9.28 9.13 -3.03
CA SER A 29 -7.96 9.26 -2.45
C SER A 29 -7.37 7.88 -2.26
N GLN A 30 -6.09 7.74 -2.54
CA GLN A 30 -5.34 6.50 -2.35
C GLN A 30 -4.02 6.85 -1.69
N ARG A 31 -3.57 5.99 -0.78
CA ARG A 31 -2.29 6.11 -0.09
C ARG A 31 -1.37 5.02 -0.62
N VAL A 32 -0.16 5.42 -0.99
CA VAL A 32 0.89 4.53 -1.46
C VAL A 32 2.06 4.67 -0.50
N GLU A 33 2.48 3.56 0.08
CA GLU A 33 3.63 3.53 0.99
C GLU A 33 4.88 3.15 0.20
N ILE A 34 5.90 4.00 0.27
CA ILE A 34 7.16 3.82 -0.45
C ILE A 34 8.24 3.54 0.60
N VAL A 35 8.72 2.30 0.64
CA VAL A 35 9.64 1.80 1.69
C VAL A 35 11.10 2.00 1.32
N SER A 36 11.41 1.97 0.02
CA SER A 36 12.77 2.14 -0.52
C SER A 36 12.66 2.39 -2.03
N GLY A 37 13.39 3.39 -2.54
CA GLY A 37 13.48 3.68 -3.97
C GLY A 37 14.08 5.06 -4.25
N GLN A 38 14.86 5.17 -5.32
CA GLN A 38 15.24 6.45 -5.92
C GLN A 38 14.20 6.80 -6.98
N ALA A 39 13.03 7.28 -6.56
CA ALA A 39 12.04 7.79 -7.50
C ALA A 39 12.39 9.23 -7.88
N THR A 40 12.33 9.54 -9.18
CA THR A 40 12.56 10.89 -9.70
C THR A 40 11.25 11.60 -10.04
N THR A 41 10.20 10.85 -10.35
CA THR A 41 8.90 11.38 -10.79
C THR A 41 7.71 10.56 -10.26
N VAL A 42 6.56 11.21 -10.18
CA VAL A 42 5.24 10.58 -10.09
C VAL A 42 4.55 10.80 -11.44
N VAL A 43 4.03 9.73 -12.03
CA VAL A 43 3.29 9.80 -13.30
C VAL A 43 1.84 9.41 -13.05
N LEU A 44 0.92 10.30 -13.39
CA LEU A 44 -0.52 10.04 -13.40
C LEU A 44 -0.92 9.66 -14.83
N THR A 45 -1.34 8.41 -15.02
CA THR A 45 -1.73 7.90 -16.34
C THR A 45 -3.24 7.66 -16.40
N ILE A 46 -3.88 8.14 -17.47
CA ILE A 46 -5.29 7.93 -17.77
C ILE A 46 -5.39 7.03 -19.01
N LEU A 47 -6.08 5.90 -18.82
CA LEU A 47 -6.31 4.89 -19.85
C LEU A 47 -7.81 4.71 -20.05
N SER A 48 -8.25 4.73 -21.31
CA SER A 48 -9.60 4.30 -21.67
C SER A 48 -9.61 2.78 -21.89
N LEU A 49 -10.22 2.03 -20.98
CA LEU A 49 -10.32 0.57 -21.11
C LEU A 49 -11.49 0.21 -22.03
N GLY A 50 -11.24 -0.66 -23.02
CA GLY A 50 -12.28 -1.23 -23.89
C GLY A 50 -12.28 -0.73 -25.34
N ILE A 51 -11.35 0.15 -25.72
CA ILE A 51 -11.12 0.54 -27.11
C ILE A 51 -9.68 0.14 -27.47
N VAL A 52 -9.51 -0.66 -28.53
CA VAL A 52 -8.18 -1.00 -29.08
C VAL A 52 -7.51 0.30 -29.56
N ASP A 53 -6.23 0.47 -29.26
CA ASP A 53 -5.45 1.70 -29.55
C ASP A 53 -5.99 2.97 -28.86
N SER A 54 -6.50 2.83 -27.63
CA SER A 54 -6.90 3.98 -26.83
C SER A 54 -5.71 4.90 -26.55
N PRO A 55 -5.86 6.23 -26.75
CA PRO A 55 -4.80 7.16 -26.41
C PRO A 55 -4.49 7.11 -24.91
N ILE A 56 -3.19 7.08 -24.61
CA ILE A 56 -2.67 7.16 -23.25
C ILE A 56 -2.37 8.63 -22.95
N TYR A 57 -2.96 9.14 -21.87
CA TYR A 57 -2.74 10.51 -21.41
C TYR A 57 -1.99 10.50 -20.07
N GLN A 58 -1.00 11.38 -19.93
CA GLN A 58 -0.11 11.39 -18.77
C GLN A 58 0.10 12.80 -18.21
N ARG A 59 0.35 12.85 -16.89
CA ARG A 59 0.86 14.02 -16.18
C ARG A 59 2.06 13.60 -15.32
N THR A 60 3.19 14.26 -15.50
CA THR A 60 4.42 13.96 -14.75
C THR A 60 4.69 15.04 -13.72
N ILE A 61 4.95 14.62 -12.48
CA ILE A 61 5.27 15.50 -11.34
C ILE A 61 6.68 15.14 -10.86
N PRO A 62 7.65 16.06 -10.90
CA PRO A 62 8.97 15.81 -10.34
C PRO A 62 8.90 15.57 -8.83
N ILE A 63 9.59 14.54 -8.33
CA ILE A 63 9.67 14.27 -6.89
C ILE A 63 10.33 15.45 -6.16
N SER A 64 11.30 16.13 -6.77
CA SER A 64 11.93 17.33 -6.21
C SER A 64 10.91 18.44 -5.88
N GLU A 65 9.87 18.58 -6.69
CA GLU A 65 8.79 19.53 -6.45
C GLU A 65 7.92 19.09 -5.25
N LEU A 66 7.58 17.80 -5.17
CA LEU A 66 6.83 17.24 -4.05
C LEU A 66 7.61 17.32 -2.73
N LEU A 67 8.92 17.07 -2.75
CA LEU A 67 9.79 17.20 -1.57
C LEU A 67 9.92 18.66 -1.12
N LEU A 68 9.94 19.61 -2.06
CA LEU A 68 10.05 21.03 -1.76
C LEU A 68 8.74 21.63 -1.23
N LYS A 69 7.61 21.31 -1.88
CA LYS A 69 6.30 21.91 -1.56
C LYS A 69 5.49 21.10 -0.54
N GLY A 70 5.82 19.82 -0.34
CA GLY A 70 5.02 18.85 0.40
C GLY A 70 3.73 18.43 -0.30
N THR A 71 3.12 19.31 -1.10
CA THR A 71 1.89 19.02 -1.87
C THR A 71 1.93 19.72 -3.22
N VAL A 72 1.51 19.01 -4.26
CA VAL A 72 1.25 19.52 -5.60
C VAL A 72 -0.23 19.33 -5.91
N GLU A 73 -0.91 20.41 -6.25
CA GLU A 73 -2.34 20.44 -6.56
C GLU A 73 -2.56 21.27 -7.82
N GLU A 74 -3.29 20.70 -8.77
CA GLU A 74 -3.65 21.36 -10.02
C GLU A 74 -5.15 21.21 -10.29
N LEU A 75 -5.76 22.29 -10.76
CA LEU A 75 -7.13 22.31 -11.26
C LEU A 75 -7.07 22.40 -12.78
N ALA A 76 -7.73 21.47 -13.46
CA ALA A 76 -7.71 21.36 -14.93
C ALA A 76 -6.28 21.37 -15.52
N GLY A 77 -5.37 20.64 -14.89
CA GLY A 77 -4.00 20.45 -15.38
C GLY A 77 -3.99 19.73 -16.72
N GLU A 78 -3.26 20.27 -17.69
CA GLU A 78 -3.18 19.72 -19.04
C GLU A 78 -2.48 18.36 -19.05
N LEU A 79 -3.08 17.40 -19.76
CA LEU A 79 -2.50 16.10 -19.99
C LEU A 79 -1.69 16.08 -21.29
N VAL A 80 -0.62 15.30 -21.29
CA VAL A 80 0.21 15.04 -22.47
C VAL A 80 -0.18 13.68 -23.04
N ALA A 81 -0.43 13.61 -24.35
CA ALA A 81 -0.62 12.34 -25.04
C ALA A 81 0.73 11.65 -25.24
N GLU A 82 0.77 10.32 -25.09
CA GLU A 82 1.96 9.54 -25.41
C GLU A 82 2.35 9.68 -26.88
N GLU A 83 3.66 9.60 -27.19
CA GLU A 83 4.18 9.69 -28.55
C GLU A 83 3.44 8.73 -29.49
N GLY A 84 3.01 9.24 -30.65
CA GLY A 84 2.24 8.49 -31.65
C GLY A 84 0.72 8.61 -31.53
N HIS A 85 0.19 9.18 -30.43
CA HIS A 85 -1.24 9.43 -30.29
C HIS A 85 -1.60 10.90 -30.59
N HIS A 86 -2.26 11.12 -31.73
CA HIS A 86 -2.83 12.43 -32.05
C HIS A 86 -4.24 12.55 -31.44
N HIS A 87 -4.45 13.55 -30.59
CA HIS A 87 -5.78 13.88 -30.10
C HIS A 87 -6.51 14.79 -31.11
N VAL A 88 -7.83 14.60 -31.24
CA VAL A 88 -8.69 15.46 -32.05
C VAL A 88 -9.53 16.31 -31.10
N GLY A 89 -9.34 17.63 -31.13
CA GLY A 89 -10.08 18.58 -30.28
C GLY A 89 -9.22 19.18 -29.17
N ALA A 90 -9.87 19.67 -28.11
CA ALA A 90 -9.16 20.19 -26.94
C ALA A 90 -8.44 19.06 -26.19
N LEU A 91 -7.24 19.34 -25.67
CA LEU A 91 -6.55 18.41 -24.78
C LEU A 91 -7.40 18.12 -23.55
N PRO A 92 -7.47 16.85 -23.10
CA PRO A 92 -8.11 16.54 -21.84
C PRO A 92 -7.29 17.13 -20.69
N SER A 93 -7.98 17.41 -19.59
CA SER A 93 -7.36 17.90 -18.37
C SER A 93 -7.73 17.04 -17.18
N ILE A 94 -6.92 17.11 -16.13
CA ILE A 94 -7.13 16.40 -14.87
C ILE A 94 -7.01 17.39 -13.70
N SER A 95 -7.91 17.26 -12.73
CA SER A 95 -7.74 17.93 -11.43
C SER A 95 -7.27 16.90 -10.41
N PHE A 96 -6.17 17.18 -9.71
CA PHE A 96 -5.58 16.24 -8.76
C PHE A 96 -4.88 16.96 -7.61
N LYS A 97 -4.62 16.19 -6.55
CA LYS A 97 -3.79 16.59 -5.41
C LYS A 97 -2.91 15.42 -5.00
N VAL A 98 -1.60 15.65 -5.01
CA VAL A 98 -0.59 14.69 -4.54
C VAL A 98 0.14 15.32 -3.36
N THR A 99 0.12 14.61 -2.22
CA THR A 99 0.81 15.04 -1.00
C THR A 99 1.88 14.02 -0.66
N TYR A 100 3.11 14.50 -0.49
CA TYR A 100 4.20 13.72 0.07
C TYR A 100 4.18 13.87 1.59
N GLN A 101 4.13 12.75 2.29
CA GLN A 101 4.22 12.71 3.74
C GLN A 101 5.44 11.87 4.12
N PRO A 102 6.51 12.47 4.66
CA PRO A 102 7.65 11.70 5.15
C PRO A 102 7.21 10.82 6.31
N LEU A 103 7.70 9.59 6.32
CA LEU A 103 7.47 8.66 7.41
C LEU A 103 8.52 8.90 8.49
N ASP A 104 8.18 9.77 9.44
CA ASP A 104 9.04 10.05 10.58
C ASP A 104 8.81 9.00 11.66
N TYR A 105 9.57 7.90 11.59
CA TYR A 105 9.66 6.96 12.70
C TYR A 105 10.67 7.49 13.70
N ASP A 106 10.19 8.24 14.70
CA ASP A 106 11.01 8.50 15.87
C ASP A 106 11.15 7.20 16.68
N VAL A 107 12.24 6.48 16.44
CA VAL A 107 12.62 5.27 17.17
C VAL A 107 12.71 5.50 18.68
N ALA A 108 12.85 6.75 19.16
CA ALA A 108 12.88 7.09 20.57
C ALA A 108 11.48 7.16 21.22
N SER A 109 10.43 7.47 20.47
CA SER A 109 9.04 7.47 20.96
C SER A 109 8.34 6.11 20.83
N GLY A 110 9.04 5.11 20.27
CA GLY A 110 8.59 3.74 20.14
C GLY A 110 7.83 3.49 18.84
N TRP A 111 7.77 2.23 18.43
CA TRP A 111 7.01 1.86 17.24
C TRP A 111 5.51 2.06 17.49
N PRO A 112 4.76 2.67 16.55
CA PRO A 112 3.31 2.71 16.65
C PRO A 112 2.79 1.27 16.75
N MET A 113 2.04 0.97 17.81
CA MET A 113 1.53 -0.38 18.09
C MET A 113 0.41 -0.81 17.13
N GLU A 114 -0.14 0.12 16.34
CA GLU A 114 -1.22 -0.11 15.39
C GLU A 114 -0.78 0.21 13.96
N VAL A 115 -1.22 -0.63 13.01
CA VAL A 115 -1.04 -0.40 11.57
C VAL A 115 -2.21 0.48 11.06
N PRO A 116 -1.95 1.71 10.58
CA PRO A 116 -3.00 2.62 10.14
C PRO A 116 -3.65 2.16 8.83
N ASN A 117 -4.87 2.64 8.56
CA ASN A 117 -5.61 2.41 7.30
C ASN A 117 -5.89 0.93 6.98
N THR A 118 -6.02 0.09 8.01
CA THR A 118 -6.35 -1.33 7.86
C THR A 118 -7.86 -1.55 8.03
N TYR A 119 -8.40 -2.58 7.37
CA TYR A 119 -9.83 -2.92 7.48
C TYR A 119 -10.18 -3.43 8.88
N PHE A 120 -9.27 -4.17 9.52
CA PHE A 120 -9.42 -4.66 10.88
C PHE A 120 -8.57 -3.82 11.83
N PRO A 121 -9.18 -3.03 12.74
CA PRO A 121 -8.43 -2.20 13.67
C PRO A 121 -7.76 -3.03 14.77
N LEU A 122 -6.79 -2.44 15.47
CA LEU A 122 -6.16 -3.08 16.63
C LEU A 122 -7.21 -3.32 17.74
N ARG A 123 -7.31 -4.56 18.22
CA ARG A 123 -8.17 -4.93 19.35
C ARG A 123 -7.34 -5.08 20.62
N THR A 124 -7.78 -4.45 21.70
CA THR A 124 -7.12 -4.52 23.01
C THR A 124 -7.81 -5.54 23.92
N GLY A 125 -7.10 -6.02 24.94
CA GLY A 125 -7.61 -7.03 25.87
C GLY A 125 -7.66 -8.46 25.30
N CYS A 126 -7.04 -8.70 24.14
CA CYS A 126 -6.94 -10.03 23.55
C CYS A 126 -5.87 -10.89 24.25
N SER A 127 -6.07 -12.20 24.23
CA SER A 127 -5.04 -13.18 24.55
C SER A 127 -4.57 -13.84 23.27
N VAL A 128 -3.25 -13.95 23.09
CA VAL A 128 -2.64 -14.63 21.94
C VAL A 128 -1.91 -15.86 22.45
N ARG A 129 -2.20 -17.00 21.83
CA ARG A 129 -1.44 -18.24 22.01
C ARG A 129 -0.53 -18.42 20.81
N ILE A 130 0.77 -18.55 21.07
CA ILE A 130 1.78 -18.75 20.02
C ILE A 130 2.04 -20.25 19.92
N TYR A 131 1.88 -20.80 18.72
CA TYR A 131 2.18 -22.19 18.45
C TYR A 131 3.52 -22.30 17.72
N GLN A 132 4.42 -23.10 18.28
CA GLN A 132 5.60 -23.57 17.58
C GLN A 132 5.27 -24.98 17.07
N ASP A 133 5.29 -25.15 15.76
CA ASP A 133 4.87 -26.36 15.06
C ASP A 133 3.42 -26.79 15.36
N ALA A 134 2.98 -27.89 14.74
CA ALA A 134 1.63 -28.43 14.91
C ALA A 134 1.42 -29.10 16.28
N HIS A 135 2.45 -29.79 16.74
CA HIS A 135 2.51 -30.47 18.02
C HIS A 135 3.94 -30.37 18.55
N GLN A 136 4.07 -30.17 19.84
CA GLN A 136 5.35 -30.09 20.51
C GLN A 136 5.25 -30.85 21.83
N GLU A 137 6.18 -31.78 22.05
CA GLU A 137 6.22 -32.55 23.29
C GLU A 137 6.65 -31.66 24.47
N PRO A 138 6.13 -31.90 25.69
CA PRO A 138 6.67 -31.27 26.89
C PRO A 138 8.19 -31.51 26.99
N ASP A 139 8.92 -30.53 27.54
CA ASP A 139 10.36 -30.61 27.85
C ASP A 139 11.35 -30.59 26.67
N THR A 140 10.87 -30.40 25.44
CA THR A 140 11.74 -30.25 24.25
C THR A 140 12.36 -28.86 24.10
N ILE A 141 11.91 -27.87 24.87
CA ILE A 141 12.50 -26.53 24.89
C ILE A 141 13.14 -26.23 26.26
N PRO A 142 14.23 -25.42 26.29
CA PRO A 142 14.80 -24.95 27.53
C PRO A 142 13.76 -24.23 28.40
N LYS A 143 13.98 -24.26 29.72
CA LYS A 143 13.16 -23.48 30.65
C LYS A 143 13.36 -21.99 30.40
N VAL A 144 12.41 -21.36 29.72
CA VAL A 144 12.34 -19.91 29.53
C VAL A 144 11.44 -19.32 30.60
N LEU A 145 11.95 -18.39 31.41
CA LEU A 145 11.13 -17.65 32.37
C LEU A 145 10.50 -16.43 31.69
N LEU A 146 9.19 -16.28 31.85
CA LEU A 146 8.45 -15.11 31.38
C LEU A 146 8.72 -13.91 32.29
N GLY A 147 8.32 -12.71 31.86
CA GLY A 147 8.43 -11.50 32.69
C GLY A 147 7.67 -11.59 34.03
N SER A 148 6.73 -12.54 34.16
CA SER A 148 6.04 -12.87 35.40
C SER A 148 6.84 -13.78 36.36
N GLY A 149 7.96 -14.35 35.91
CA GLY A 149 8.75 -15.34 36.66
C GLY A 149 8.28 -16.79 36.48
N GLU A 150 7.15 -17.03 35.81
CA GLU A 150 6.65 -18.38 35.51
C GLU A 150 7.39 -18.99 34.30
N PRO A 151 7.59 -20.33 34.28
CA PRO A 151 8.14 -20.99 33.10
C PRO A 151 7.15 -20.93 31.93
N TYR A 152 7.67 -20.65 30.73
CA TYR A 152 6.91 -20.73 29.49
C TYR A 152 6.41 -22.17 29.30
N ARG A 153 5.12 -22.29 28.99
CA ARG A 153 4.48 -23.57 28.70
C ARG A 153 4.24 -23.68 27.21
N VAL A 154 4.79 -24.75 26.64
CA VAL A 154 4.54 -25.14 25.26
C VAL A 154 3.05 -25.40 25.06
N CYS A 155 2.52 -24.98 23.92
CA CYS A 155 1.14 -25.24 23.50
C CYS A 155 1.13 -26.18 22.28
N SER A 156 0.05 -26.95 22.11
CA SER A 156 -0.14 -27.87 20.99
C SER A 156 -1.23 -27.33 20.06
N CYS A 157 -0.85 -26.85 18.87
CA CYS A 157 -1.80 -26.28 17.91
C CYS A 157 -2.92 -27.26 17.56
N TRP A 158 -2.56 -28.51 17.22
CA TRP A 158 -3.55 -29.54 16.89
C TRP A 158 -4.39 -29.96 18.09
N GLY A 159 -3.79 -30.02 19.28
CA GLY A 159 -4.53 -30.36 20.51
C GLY A 159 -5.61 -29.31 20.82
N ASP A 160 -5.24 -28.04 20.75
CA ASP A 160 -6.16 -26.93 21.01
C ASP A 160 -7.22 -26.78 19.91
N THR A 161 -6.85 -27.04 18.65
CA THR A 161 -7.81 -27.01 17.52
C THR A 161 -8.83 -28.13 17.64
N LEU A 162 -8.40 -29.36 17.98
CA LEU A 162 -9.31 -30.48 18.20
C LEU A 162 -10.26 -30.18 19.36
N ALA A 163 -9.73 -29.72 20.49
CA ALA A 163 -10.55 -29.33 21.64
C ALA A 163 -11.57 -28.24 21.30
N ALA A 164 -11.19 -27.26 20.46
CA ALA A 164 -12.10 -26.22 20.01
C ALA A 164 -13.22 -26.76 19.09
N LEU A 165 -12.89 -27.71 18.20
CA LEU A 165 -13.87 -28.37 17.34
C LEU A 165 -14.85 -29.24 18.14
N GLU A 166 -14.38 -29.91 19.18
CA GLU A 166 -15.20 -30.75 20.05
C GLU A 166 -16.26 -29.97 20.84
N VAL A 167 -16.02 -28.68 21.11
CA VAL A 167 -16.93 -27.80 21.87
C VAL A 167 -17.66 -26.77 21.00
N ALA A 168 -17.48 -26.81 19.68
CA ALA A 168 -18.18 -25.93 18.77
C ALA A 168 -19.67 -26.33 18.66
N GLU A 169 -20.57 -25.39 18.96
CA GLU A 169 -22.03 -25.53 18.81
C GLU A 169 -22.51 -25.28 17.39
#